data_AF-A0A3M1AP97-F1
#
_entry.id   AF-A0A3M1AP97-F1
#
_cell.length_a   1.000
_cell.length_b   1.000
_cell.length_c   1.000
_cell.angle_alpha   90.00
_cell.angle_beta   90.00
_cell.angle_gamma   90.00
#
_symmetry.space_group_name_H-M   'P 1'
#
loop_
_entity.id
_entity.type
_entity.pdbx_description
1 polymer ?
#
loop_
_entity_poly.entity_id
_entity_poly.type
_entity_poly.pdbx_seq_one_letter_code
_entity_poly.pdbx_strand_id
1 'polypeptide(L)'
;METQAQATQGGTPTPLERLDEIVARLTEHSDRFAKSPIEERIGMLRGILAGYRRIAERSVRAACEAKGIPFSAPRGGEEWLAGPMPVIRNLRLLIRSLSEFAARGRIRLPRVATLPNGQVTVRVYPADLSEKLLFSGFEAWVRQDPSVTEENLEEKIAGAYRTPPSSGKVCLVLGAGNVASIPAMDALYKMFVERKS
;
A
#
# COMPACT_ATOMS: atom_id res chain seq x y z
N MET A 1 13.76 35.63 12.37
CA MET A 1 14.04 34.46 13.22
C MET A 1 13.90 33.24 12.31
N GLU A 2 14.99 32.89 11.63
CA GLU A 2 15.01 31.81 10.63
C GLU A 2 15.13 30.47 11.35
N THR A 3 14.09 29.64 11.24
CA THR A 3 14.12 28.25 11.69
C THR A 3 14.99 27.46 10.72
N GLN A 4 16.24 27.22 11.07
CA GLN A 4 17.06 26.23 10.39
C GLN A 4 16.41 24.85 10.55
N ALA A 5 16.00 24.25 9.44
CA ALA A 5 15.64 22.84 9.39
C ALA A 5 16.90 22.02 9.72
N GLN A 6 16.97 21.48 10.93
CA GLN A 6 17.97 20.48 11.27
C GLN A 6 17.69 19.23 10.43
N ALA A 7 18.62 18.91 9.52
CA ALA A 7 18.61 17.65 8.81
C ALA A 7 18.75 16.52 9.86
N THR A 8 17.74 15.67 9.96
CA THR A 8 17.79 14.44 10.75
C THR A 8 19.02 13.65 10.32
N GLN A 9 19.96 13.40 11.24
CA GLN A 9 21.13 12.58 10.92
C GLN A 9 20.63 11.18 10.53
N GLY A 10 20.89 10.79 9.28
CA GLY A 10 20.60 9.44 8.81
C GLY A 10 21.42 8.43 9.59
N GLY A 11 20.86 7.22 9.80
CA GLY A 11 21.63 6.11 10.35
C GLY A 11 22.85 5.77 9.48
N THR A 12 23.76 4.96 10.00
CA THR A 12 24.94 4.49 9.25
C THR A 12 24.50 3.93 7.88
N PRO A 13 25.06 4.43 6.77
CA PRO A 13 24.72 3.92 5.45
C PRO A 13 24.95 2.42 5.36
N THR A 14 24.07 1.71 4.65
CA THR A 14 24.29 0.29 4.36
C THR A 14 25.48 0.16 3.40
N PRO A 15 26.50 -0.66 3.70
CA PRO A 15 27.66 -0.85 2.81
C PRO A 15 27.23 -1.35 1.42
N LEU A 16 27.94 -0.91 0.37
CA LEU A 16 27.63 -1.30 -1.02
C LEU A 16 27.64 -2.81 -1.23
N GLU A 17 28.66 -3.50 -0.70
CA GLU A 17 28.74 -4.97 -0.75
C GLU A 17 27.49 -5.63 -0.17
N ARG A 18 26.95 -5.08 0.92
CA ARG A 18 25.73 -5.58 1.53
C ARG A 18 24.48 -5.29 0.69
N LEU A 19 24.44 -4.17 -0.02
CA LEU A 19 23.36 -3.88 -0.97
C LEU A 19 23.39 -4.85 -2.15
N ASP A 20 24.58 -5.14 -2.69
CA ASP A 20 24.76 -6.10 -3.78
C ASP A 20 24.29 -7.50 -3.37
N GLU A 21 24.63 -7.96 -2.16
CA GLU A 21 24.13 -9.22 -1.60
C GLU A 21 22.59 -9.26 -1.50
N ILE A 22 21.97 -8.17 -1.03
CA ILE A 22 20.51 -8.07 -0.88
C ILE A 22 19.84 -8.12 -2.26
N VAL A 23 20.35 -7.35 -3.22
CA VAL A 23 19.82 -7.29 -4.60
C VAL A 23 20.00 -8.64 -5.31
N ALA A 24 21.16 -9.29 -5.15
CA ALA A 24 21.40 -10.62 -5.71
C ALA A 24 20.39 -11.64 -5.18
N ARG A 25 20.16 -11.67 -3.87
CA ARG A 25 19.19 -12.58 -3.25
C ARG A 25 17.74 -12.29 -3.68
N LEU A 26 17.37 -11.01 -3.80
CA LEU A 26 16.05 -10.64 -4.33
C LEU A 26 15.89 -11.07 -5.79
N THR A 27 16.94 -10.92 -6.59
CA THR A 27 16.97 -11.31 -8.00
C THR A 27 16.80 -12.82 -8.15
N GLU A 28 17.56 -13.60 -7.39
CA GLU A 28 17.51 -15.07 -7.36
C GLU A 28 16.10 -15.60 -7.04
N HIS A 29 15.37 -14.94 -6.14
CA HIS A 29 14.04 -15.38 -5.73
C HIS A 29 12.88 -14.66 -6.44
N SER A 30 13.17 -13.70 -7.32
CA SER A 30 12.15 -12.85 -7.95
C SER A 30 11.16 -13.65 -8.80
N ASP A 31 11.63 -14.66 -9.54
CA ASP A 31 10.77 -15.54 -10.35
C ASP A 31 9.78 -16.34 -9.48
N ARG A 32 10.29 -16.91 -8.38
CA ARG A 32 9.47 -17.65 -7.43
C ARG A 32 8.42 -16.75 -6.81
N PHE A 33 8.82 -15.56 -6.36
CA PHE A 33 7.88 -14.58 -5.82
C PHE A 33 6.83 -14.19 -6.86
N ALA A 34 7.26 -13.82 -8.07
CA ALA A 34 6.37 -13.40 -9.14
C ALA A 34 5.36 -14.48 -9.52
N LYS A 35 5.72 -15.78 -9.43
CA LYS A 35 4.84 -16.91 -9.73
C LYS A 35 4.06 -17.47 -8.54
N SER A 36 4.26 -16.92 -7.33
CA SER A 36 3.62 -17.45 -6.12
C SER A 36 2.08 -17.45 -6.21
N PRO A 37 1.40 -18.50 -5.73
CA PRO A 37 -0.05 -18.60 -5.77
C PRO A 37 -0.72 -17.51 -4.89
N ILE A 38 -1.99 -17.21 -5.20
CA ILE A 38 -2.73 -16.13 -4.55
C ILE A 38 -2.94 -16.39 -3.05
N GLU A 39 -3.08 -17.66 -2.65
CA GLU A 39 -3.24 -18.08 -1.25
C GLU A 39 -1.99 -17.76 -0.43
N GLU A 40 -0.81 -18.00 -0.99
CA GLU A 40 0.46 -17.66 -0.34
C GLU A 40 0.58 -16.15 -0.16
N ARG A 41 0.17 -15.38 -1.16
CA ARG A 41 0.17 -13.90 -1.12
C ARG A 41 -0.79 -13.35 -0.07
N ILE A 42 -1.99 -13.93 0.04
CA ILE A 42 -2.94 -13.60 1.12
C ILE A 42 -2.33 -13.92 2.49
N GLY A 43 -1.64 -15.06 2.61
CA GLY A 43 -0.88 -15.43 3.80
C GLY A 43 0.19 -14.40 4.18
N MET A 44 1.00 -13.97 3.21
CA MET A 44 2.01 -12.91 3.39
C MET A 44 1.37 -11.61 3.88
N LEU A 45 0.29 -11.15 3.23
CA LEU A 45 -0.41 -9.92 3.64
C LEU A 45 -0.96 -10.00 5.08
N ARG A 46 -1.51 -11.16 5.49
CA ARG A 46 -1.96 -11.38 6.87
C ARG A 46 -0.80 -11.33 7.86
N GLY A 47 0.33 -11.94 7.51
CA GLY A 47 1.56 -11.89 8.28
C GLY A 47 2.09 -10.46 8.44
N ILE A 48 2.14 -9.70 7.34
CA ILE A 48 2.55 -8.29 7.33
C ILE A 48 1.59 -7.47 8.20
N LEU A 49 0.27 -7.63 8.07
CA LEU A 49 -0.71 -6.93 8.90
C LEU A 49 -0.51 -7.22 10.40
N ALA A 50 -0.30 -8.48 10.77
CA ALA A 50 -0.06 -8.85 12.16
C ALA A 50 1.26 -8.25 12.68
N GLY A 51 2.33 -8.30 11.89
CA GLY A 51 3.62 -7.71 12.23
C GLY A 51 3.56 -6.19 12.36
N TYR A 52 2.90 -5.53 11.42
CA TYR A 52 2.76 -4.08 11.39
C TYR A 52 1.94 -3.57 12.58
N ARG A 53 0.86 -4.28 12.96
CA ARG A 53 0.09 -3.96 14.18
C ARG A 53 0.93 -4.00 15.45
N ARG A 54 1.86 -4.96 15.58
CA ARG A 54 2.75 -5.05 16.74
C ARG A 54 3.73 -3.88 16.86
N ILE A 55 4.08 -3.26 15.74
CA ILE A 55 5.06 -2.15 15.70
C ILE A 55 4.42 -0.77 15.51
N ALA A 56 3.10 -0.70 15.32
CA ALA A 56 2.39 0.54 14.95
C ALA A 56 2.65 1.68 15.95
N GLU A 57 2.39 1.47 17.24
CA GLU A 57 2.63 2.52 18.25
C GLU A 57 4.11 2.89 18.33
N ARG A 58 5.00 1.91 18.29
CA ARG A 58 6.45 2.16 18.31
C ARG A 58 6.89 3.01 17.12
N SER A 59 6.32 2.78 15.94
CA SER A 59 6.61 3.58 14.75
C SER A 59 6.12 5.02 14.89
N VAL A 60 4.98 5.23 15.55
CA VAL A 60 4.45 6.57 15.83
C VAL A 60 5.33 7.30 16.84
N ARG A 61 5.73 6.63 17.93
CA ARG A 61 6.64 7.20 18.93
C ARG A 61 7.97 7.62 18.31
N ALA A 62 8.55 6.77 17.47
CA ALA A 62 9.77 7.09 16.74
C ALA A 62 9.59 8.29 15.78
N ALA A 63 8.44 8.39 15.11
CA ALA A 63 8.13 9.55 14.25
C ALA A 63 7.97 10.84 15.07
N CYS A 64 7.30 10.77 16.21
CA CYS A 64 7.16 11.87 17.16
C CYS A 64 8.53 12.34 17.68
N GLU A 65 9.38 11.41 18.11
CA GLU A 65 10.76 11.68 18.57
C GLU A 65 11.59 12.35 17.48
N ALA A 66 11.58 11.81 16.26
CA ALA A 66 12.32 12.36 15.12
C ALA A 66 11.87 13.79 14.74
N LYS A 67 10.62 14.14 15.04
CA LYS A 67 10.02 15.45 14.75
C LYS A 67 10.01 16.40 15.95
N GLY A 68 10.52 15.98 17.10
CA GLY A 68 10.47 16.76 18.34
C GLY A 68 9.05 17.01 18.87
N ILE A 69 8.10 16.12 18.56
CA ILE A 69 6.69 16.24 18.95
C ILE A 69 6.46 15.35 20.19
N PRO A 70 5.89 15.86 21.29
CA PRO A 70 5.48 15.01 22.41
C PRO A 70 4.38 14.04 21.97
N PHE A 71 4.54 12.75 22.25
CA PHE A 71 3.57 11.72 21.85
C PHE A 71 2.15 11.95 22.40
N SER A 72 2.04 12.56 23.58
CA SER A 72 0.76 12.91 24.21
C SER A 72 0.10 14.17 23.65
N ALA A 73 0.80 14.95 22.82
CA ALA A 73 0.25 16.16 22.22
C ALA A 73 -0.74 15.78 21.10
N PRO A 74 -1.75 16.62 20.79
CA PRO A 74 -2.67 16.38 19.67
C PRO A 74 -1.96 16.10 18.34
N ARG A 75 -0.83 16.77 18.07
CA ARG A 75 0.00 16.54 16.87
C ARG A 75 0.63 15.16 16.81
N GLY A 76 0.83 14.48 17.95
CA GLY A 76 1.23 13.06 17.98
C GLY A 76 0.15 12.14 17.38
N GLY A 77 -1.12 12.55 17.41
CA GLY A 77 -2.22 11.88 16.72
C GLY A 77 -2.08 11.90 15.19
N GLU A 78 -1.51 12.96 14.61
CA GLU A 78 -1.33 13.10 13.16
C GLU A 78 -0.37 12.03 12.61
N GLU A 79 0.61 11.59 13.40
CA GLU A 79 1.55 10.54 13.01
C GLU A 79 0.87 9.17 12.85
N TRP A 80 -0.25 8.92 13.54
CA TRP A 80 -1.07 7.74 13.28
C TRP A 80 -1.69 7.80 11.89
N LEU A 81 -2.21 8.96 11.50
CA LEU A 81 -2.84 9.22 10.19
C LEU A 81 -1.80 9.24 9.05
N ALA A 82 -0.59 9.74 9.31
CA ALA A 82 0.50 9.79 8.33
C ALA A 82 1.27 8.47 8.18
N GLY A 83 1.15 7.55 9.15
CA GLY A 83 1.88 6.28 9.18
C GLY A 83 0.95 5.07 9.29
N PRO A 84 0.69 4.51 10.49
CA PRO A 84 0.01 3.23 10.60
C PRO A 84 -1.40 3.09 10.02
N MET A 85 -2.25 4.12 10.15
CA MET A 85 -3.64 4.05 9.68
C MET A 85 -3.76 3.70 8.20
N PRO A 86 -3.15 4.46 7.26
CA PRO A 86 -3.24 4.15 5.84
C PRO A 86 -2.62 2.80 5.48
N VAL A 87 -1.51 2.40 6.11
CA VAL A 87 -0.86 1.11 5.85
C VAL A 87 -1.75 -0.07 6.27
N ILE A 88 -2.30 -0.02 7.48
CA ILE A 88 -3.21 -1.05 8.00
C ILE A 88 -4.48 -1.11 7.15
N ARG A 89 -5.03 0.04 6.77
CA ARG A 89 -6.18 0.12 5.86
C ARG A 89 -5.87 -0.57 4.53
N ASN A 90 -4.75 -0.24 3.89
CA ASN A 90 -4.37 -0.81 2.61
C ASN A 90 -4.19 -2.33 2.70
N LEU A 91 -3.51 -2.83 3.72
CA LEU A 91 -3.34 -4.26 3.97
C LEU A 91 -4.70 -4.98 4.09
N ARG A 92 -5.65 -4.41 4.84
CA ARG A 92 -7.01 -4.98 4.96
C ARG A 92 -7.73 -5.03 3.61
N LEU A 93 -7.62 -3.97 2.81
CA LEU A 93 -8.24 -3.92 1.48
C LEU A 93 -7.60 -4.91 0.51
N LEU A 94 -6.26 -5.01 0.47
CA LEU A 94 -5.56 -6.01 -0.33
C LEU A 94 -5.97 -7.43 0.06
N ILE A 95 -6.00 -7.75 1.37
CA ILE A 95 -6.45 -9.07 1.85
C ILE A 95 -7.87 -9.36 1.38
N ARG A 96 -8.79 -8.39 1.54
CA ARG A 96 -10.19 -8.54 1.12
C ARG A 96 -10.31 -8.77 -0.38
N SER A 97 -9.68 -7.91 -1.18
CA SER A 97 -9.73 -7.96 -2.64
C SER A 97 -9.16 -9.26 -3.19
N LEU A 98 -7.99 -9.69 -2.71
CA LEU A 98 -7.37 -10.94 -3.17
C LEU A 98 -8.15 -12.16 -2.69
N SER A 99 -8.69 -12.15 -1.46
CA SER A 99 -9.53 -13.25 -0.97
C SER A 99 -10.83 -13.37 -1.78
N GLU A 100 -11.44 -12.24 -2.15
CA GLU A 100 -12.65 -12.24 -3.00
C GLU A 100 -12.34 -12.76 -4.40
N PHE A 101 -11.23 -12.29 -4.99
CA PHE A 101 -10.78 -12.75 -6.30
C PHE A 101 -10.45 -14.25 -6.30
N ALA A 102 -9.75 -14.76 -5.29
CA ALA A 102 -9.47 -16.18 -5.14
C ALA A 102 -10.75 -17.03 -5.06
N ALA A 103 -11.78 -16.54 -4.35
CA ALA A 103 -13.02 -17.27 -4.15
C ALA A 103 -13.98 -17.22 -5.37
N ARG A 104 -13.93 -16.14 -6.18
CA ARG A 104 -14.98 -15.85 -7.18
C ARG A 104 -14.46 -15.56 -8.59
N GLY A 105 -13.15 -15.40 -8.77
CA GLY A 105 -12.55 -14.91 -10.02
C GLY A 105 -12.83 -13.44 -10.33
N ARG A 106 -13.42 -12.69 -9.39
CA ARG A 106 -13.77 -11.27 -9.55
C ARG A 106 -13.78 -10.52 -8.22
N ILE A 107 -13.63 -9.20 -8.27
CA ILE A 107 -13.70 -8.31 -7.11
C ILE A 107 -14.97 -7.47 -7.23
N ARG A 108 -15.77 -7.40 -6.16
CA ARG A 108 -17.01 -6.62 -6.17
C ARG A 108 -16.69 -5.14 -5.99
N LEU A 109 -17.01 -4.34 -7.00
CA LEU A 109 -16.96 -2.89 -6.87
C LEU A 109 -18.19 -2.36 -6.11
N PRO A 110 -18.03 -1.41 -5.17
CA PRO A 110 -19.15 -0.95 -4.35
C PRO A 110 -20.17 -0.12 -5.13
N ARG A 111 -19.69 0.79 -5.99
CA ARG A 111 -20.50 1.65 -6.85
C ARG A 111 -19.66 2.11 -8.03
N VAL A 112 -20.20 1.92 -9.23
CA VAL A 112 -19.67 2.40 -10.50
C VAL A 112 -20.62 3.48 -11.00
N ALA A 113 -20.09 4.54 -11.60
CA ALA A 113 -20.88 5.61 -12.22
C ALA A 113 -20.14 6.15 -13.43
N THR A 114 -20.90 6.56 -14.44
CA THR A 114 -20.37 7.16 -15.67
C THR A 114 -20.57 8.67 -15.65
N LEU A 115 -19.50 9.41 -15.92
CA LEU A 115 -19.53 10.87 -16.00
C LEU A 115 -20.15 11.33 -17.32
N PRO A 116 -20.60 12.60 -17.42
CA PRO A 116 -21.17 13.14 -18.66
C PRO A 116 -20.23 13.06 -19.88
N ASN A 117 -18.91 13.00 -19.64
CA ASN A 117 -17.90 12.86 -20.68
C ASN A 117 -17.60 11.38 -21.05
N GLY A 118 -18.41 10.43 -20.56
CA GLY A 118 -18.27 9.00 -20.84
C GLY A 118 -17.25 8.26 -19.96
N GLN A 119 -16.48 8.95 -19.12
CA GLN A 119 -15.49 8.27 -18.26
C GLN A 119 -16.16 7.55 -17.08
N VAL A 120 -15.65 6.35 -16.79
CA VAL A 120 -16.08 5.58 -15.63
C VAL A 120 -15.42 6.07 -14.35
N THR A 121 -16.19 6.09 -13.27
CA THR A 121 -15.73 6.37 -11.91
C THR A 121 -16.14 5.24 -10.97
N VAL A 122 -15.27 4.94 -10.01
CA VAL A 122 -15.50 3.91 -9.00
C VAL A 122 -15.41 4.52 -7.61
N ARG A 123 -16.43 4.32 -6.78
CA ARG A 123 -16.39 4.76 -5.38
C ARG A 123 -15.52 3.80 -4.56
N VAL A 124 -14.41 4.31 -4.04
CA VAL A 124 -13.41 3.54 -3.26
C VAL A 124 -13.46 3.80 -1.76
N TYR A 125 -14.23 4.82 -1.34
CA TYR A 125 -14.46 5.15 0.07
C TYR A 125 -15.92 5.58 0.31
N PRO A 126 -16.55 5.19 1.43
CA PRO A 126 -16.10 4.15 2.37
C PRO A 126 -16.20 2.74 1.77
N ALA A 127 -15.25 1.87 2.13
CA ALA A 127 -15.17 0.49 1.68
C ALA A 127 -16.00 -0.48 2.54
N ASP A 128 -16.26 -0.13 3.80
CA ASP A 128 -17.11 -0.88 4.72
C ASP A 128 -17.84 0.06 5.72
N LEU A 129 -18.68 -0.52 6.58
CA LEU A 129 -19.45 0.25 7.55
C LEU A 129 -18.56 0.94 8.60
N SER A 130 -17.42 0.33 8.95
CA SER A 130 -16.50 0.92 9.93
C SER A 130 -15.88 2.21 9.39
N GLU A 131 -15.49 2.23 8.12
CA GLU A 131 -15.04 3.44 7.44
C GLU A 131 -16.15 4.49 7.36
N LYS A 132 -17.38 4.08 7.01
CA LYS A 132 -18.51 5.01 6.93
C LYS A 132 -18.79 5.70 8.27
N LEU A 133 -18.57 5.02 9.40
CA LEU A 133 -18.73 5.60 10.74
C LEU A 133 -17.55 6.49 11.14
N LEU A 134 -16.31 6.12 10.77
CA LEU A 134 -15.09 6.86 11.14
C LEU A 134 -15.03 8.26 10.49
N PHE A 135 -15.37 8.37 9.20
CA PHE A 135 -15.40 9.64 8.49
C PHE A 135 -16.76 9.80 7.78
N SER A 136 -17.81 9.93 8.58
CA SER A 136 -19.15 10.19 8.06
C SER A 136 -19.18 11.46 7.21
N GLY A 137 -19.91 11.42 6.09
CA GLY A 137 -20.05 12.54 5.15
C GLY A 137 -18.99 12.60 4.05
N PHE A 138 -17.98 11.73 4.06
CA PHE A 138 -16.94 11.70 3.01
C PHE A 138 -17.13 10.52 2.05
N GLU A 139 -16.97 10.80 0.76
CA GLU A 139 -16.83 9.79 -0.29
C GLU A 139 -15.58 10.07 -1.13
N ALA A 140 -14.93 9.00 -1.60
CA ALA A 140 -13.84 9.13 -2.56
C ALA A 140 -14.15 8.31 -3.81
N TRP A 141 -13.93 8.94 -4.95
CA TRP A 141 -14.20 8.40 -6.27
C TRP A 141 -12.93 8.43 -7.11
N VAL A 142 -12.60 7.29 -7.72
CA VAL A 142 -11.46 7.18 -8.65
C VAL A 142 -12.00 7.21 -10.07
N ARG A 143 -11.64 8.25 -10.80
CA ARG A 143 -11.86 8.36 -12.24
C ARG A 143 -10.89 7.43 -12.97
N GLN A 144 -11.41 6.59 -13.84
CA GLN A 144 -10.61 5.67 -14.63
C GLN A 144 -10.01 6.36 -15.86
N ASP A 145 -8.99 5.74 -16.42
CA ASP A 145 -8.46 6.10 -17.73
C ASP A 145 -9.60 6.10 -18.78
N PRO A 146 -9.61 7.02 -19.77
CA PRO A 146 -10.66 7.08 -20.79
C PRO A 146 -10.90 5.78 -21.57
N SER A 147 -9.91 4.89 -21.64
CA SER A 147 -10.05 3.57 -22.29
C SER A 147 -10.82 2.54 -21.46
N VAL A 148 -11.09 2.82 -20.19
CA VAL A 148 -11.83 1.93 -19.28
C VAL A 148 -13.31 2.30 -19.32
N THR A 149 -14.12 1.38 -19.82
CA THR A 149 -15.58 1.49 -19.92
C THR A 149 -16.25 0.57 -18.91
N GLU A 150 -17.56 0.71 -18.69
CA GLU A 150 -18.27 -0.12 -17.72
C GLU A 150 -18.24 -1.61 -18.13
N GLU A 151 -18.26 -1.87 -19.44
CA GLU A 151 -18.21 -3.21 -20.03
C GLU A 151 -16.85 -3.88 -19.83
N ASN A 152 -15.74 -3.15 -19.94
CA ASN A 152 -14.40 -3.72 -19.85
C ASN A 152 -13.76 -3.60 -18.46
N LEU A 153 -14.38 -2.87 -17.53
CA LEU A 153 -13.85 -2.58 -16.20
C LEU A 153 -13.50 -3.85 -15.43
N GLU A 154 -14.38 -4.86 -15.45
CA GLU A 154 -14.16 -6.11 -14.70
C GLU A 154 -12.93 -6.89 -15.19
N GLU A 155 -12.65 -6.84 -16.49
CA GLU A 155 -11.49 -7.49 -17.11
C GLU A 155 -10.17 -6.80 -16.76
N LYS A 156 -10.22 -5.47 -16.56
CA LYS A 156 -9.06 -4.64 -16.21
C LYS A 156 -8.70 -4.69 -14.73
N ILE A 157 -9.59 -5.20 -13.88
CA ILE A 157 -9.34 -5.38 -12.45
C ILE A 157 -8.48 -6.63 -12.20
N ALA A 158 -7.54 -6.51 -11.25
CA ALA A 158 -6.66 -7.60 -10.82
C ALA A 158 -5.83 -8.21 -11.96
N GLY A 159 -5.40 -7.39 -12.92
CA GLY A 159 -4.68 -7.84 -14.12
C GLY A 159 -3.51 -8.80 -13.84
N ALA A 160 -2.67 -8.51 -12.85
CA ALA A 160 -1.53 -9.36 -12.47
C ALA A 160 -1.91 -10.72 -11.86
N TYR A 161 -3.18 -10.91 -11.50
CA TYR A 161 -3.73 -12.17 -10.99
C TYR A 161 -4.53 -12.92 -12.04
N ARG A 162 -5.14 -12.22 -13.00
CA ARG A 162 -5.72 -12.83 -14.21
C ARG A 162 -4.63 -13.36 -15.13
N THR A 163 -3.60 -12.55 -15.35
CA THR A 163 -2.44 -12.88 -16.18
C THR A 163 -1.17 -12.70 -15.35
N PRO A 164 -0.74 -13.74 -14.63
CA PRO A 164 0.51 -13.72 -13.87
C PRO A 164 1.71 -13.32 -14.76
N PRO A 165 2.67 -12.55 -14.22
CA PRO A 165 3.91 -12.26 -14.95
C PRO A 165 4.68 -13.55 -15.24
N SER A 166 5.27 -13.62 -16.43
CA SER A 166 6.09 -14.77 -16.87
C SER A 166 7.45 -14.84 -16.18
N SER A 167 7.96 -13.70 -15.71
CA SER A 167 9.24 -13.57 -15.01
C SER A 167 9.16 -12.60 -13.82
N GLY A 168 10.06 -12.78 -12.88
CA GLY A 168 10.32 -11.91 -11.76
C GLY A 168 11.01 -10.63 -12.16
N LYS A 169 10.80 -9.60 -11.33
CA LYS A 169 11.51 -8.33 -11.41
C LYS A 169 11.77 -7.85 -9.98
N VAL A 170 12.90 -7.16 -9.80
CA VAL A 170 13.23 -6.46 -8.56
C VAL A 170 12.92 -4.97 -8.73
N CYS A 171 12.37 -4.34 -7.69
CA CYS A 171 12.05 -2.92 -7.68
C CYS A 171 12.66 -2.23 -6.45
N LEU A 172 13.33 -1.09 -6.68
CA LEU A 172 13.77 -0.21 -5.62
C LEU A 172 12.66 0.81 -5.29
N VAL A 173 12.33 0.95 -4.01
CA VAL A 173 11.42 1.99 -3.51
C VAL A 173 12.24 2.96 -2.67
N LEU A 174 12.22 4.24 -3.05
CA LEU A 174 12.94 5.31 -2.38
C LEU A 174 11.95 6.21 -1.64
N GLY A 175 12.13 6.35 -0.33
CA GLY A 175 11.34 7.27 0.47
C GLY A 175 12.00 8.65 0.54
N ALA A 176 11.24 9.71 0.25
CA ALA A 176 11.70 11.08 0.47
C ALA A 176 11.84 11.45 1.97
N GLY A 177 11.25 10.64 2.87
CA GLY A 177 11.30 10.86 4.32
C GLY A 177 10.15 11.72 4.88
N ASN A 178 9.26 12.22 4.02
CA ASN A 178 8.24 13.22 4.40
C ASN A 178 7.05 12.59 5.16
N VAL A 179 6.55 11.45 4.67
CA VAL A 179 5.33 10.78 5.16
C VAL A 179 5.64 9.31 5.40
N ALA A 180 5.49 8.86 6.65
CA ALA A 180 5.93 7.54 7.10
C ALA A 180 5.26 6.37 6.37
N SER A 181 4.02 6.55 5.90
CA SER A 181 3.30 5.49 5.19
C SER A 181 3.71 5.29 3.73
N ILE A 182 4.24 6.31 3.04
CA ILE A 182 4.48 6.25 1.59
C ILE A 182 5.39 5.07 1.21
N PRO A 183 6.58 4.88 1.80
CA PRO A 183 7.46 3.78 1.39
C PRO A 183 6.83 2.40 1.59
N ALA A 184 6.06 2.22 2.67
CA ALA A 184 5.35 0.97 2.93
C ALA A 184 4.24 0.74 1.90
N MET A 185 3.50 1.79 1.54
CA MET A 185 2.43 1.73 0.53
C MET A 185 2.98 1.41 -0.86
N ASP A 186 4.11 2.03 -1.23
CA ASP A 186 4.79 1.78 -2.50
C ASP A 186 5.32 0.34 -2.58
N ALA A 187 5.95 -0.15 -1.51
CA ALA A 187 6.39 -1.54 -1.42
C ALA A 187 5.22 -2.52 -1.57
N LEU A 188 4.11 -2.29 -0.86
CA LEU A 188 2.90 -3.12 -0.99
C LEU A 188 2.34 -3.10 -2.42
N TYR A 189 2.36 -1.94 -3.08
CA TYR A 189 1.91 -1.82 -4.46
C TYR A 189 2.81 -2.64 -5.40
N LYS A 190 4.14 -2.50 -5.30
CA LYS A 190 5.07 -3.29 -6.12
C LYS A 190 4.92 -4.80 -5.87
N MET A 191 4.79 -5.21 -4.62
CA MET A 191 4.71 -6.62 -4.23
C MET A 191 3.38 -7.29 -4.60
N PHE A 192 2.24 -6.62 -4.38
CA PHE A 192 0.93 -7.26 -4.44
C PHE A 192 0.04 -6.73 -5.57
N VAL A 193 0.39 -5.62 -6.23
CA VAL A 193 -0.33 -5.13 -7.42
C VAL A 193 0.48 -5.41 -8.68
N GLU A 194 1.78 -5.10 -8.67
CA GLU A 194 2.67 -5.36 -9.82
C GLU A 194 3.39 -6.72 -9.79
N ARG A 195 3.34 -7.44 -8.66
CA ARG A 195 4.01 -8.74 -8.43
C ARG A 195 5.54 -8.72 -8.62
N LYS A 196 6.18 -7.66 -8.14
CA LYS A 196 7.64 -7.47 -8.13
C LYS A 196 8.22 -7.64 -6.73
N SER A 197 9.45 -8.14 -6.65
CA SER A 197 10.21 -8.27 -5.41
C SER A 197 10.95 -7.00 -5.05
#